data_AF-A0A8T3DFJ9-F1
#
_entry.id   AF-A0A8T3DFJ9-F1
#
_cell.length_a   1.000
_cell.length_b   1.000
_cell.length_c   1.000
_cell.angle_alpha   90.00
_cell.angle_beta   90.00
_cell.angle_gamma   90.00
#
_symmetry.space_group_name_H-M   'P 1'
#
loop_
_entity.id
_entity.type
_entity.pdbx_description
1 polymer ?
#
loop_
_entity_poly.entity_id
_entity_poly.type
_entity_poly.pdbx_seq_one_letter_code
_entity_poly.pdbx_strand_id
1 'polypeptide(L)'
;MAEAGPLQKIDAVAVAVLSSDTPPGIYQCTAQRCNCCQFMVKSVDQFHGTNTKKFYKIKQVLTCKSSSVIYIIECKKCKIQYVGRTKSSLKTRFSGHKNSIIKREIRPIPDHFNNDGHSLEDLVIFPIEQVTDSGDLNEREEYWIKELETMEKGLNLVPFKCAKRQGWIEPPDQEPPEEANETLAEESVCSDMGTSDQRVFFTSGSGEGKRKRCEDGEPKCRKKLKKKKLSVFTYEIEQLLLTCEDAQQDGEKAISQVYNKLSEVSCRTMESKNFLEDLKKKISDLSEPKPKKNVYIGLFGKTGAGKSSLINALVNETQLLPSGTLKACTSVFVQVQANTENKKYKADIEFISKEAQRDNRGHHKKLKALCKCDGYYRSSSGEIVDLNYTLSEPMYKKMNVHFLKMFGPDPSRVSIKGKFASFQETFIRTEELEGRKKEPEKYLRLVYIRTQQRKLLKDLEKEMLQRKKQIYNSLSDSICDTMRPTYQECSGISGTSSFTEIQRRLKSKIESSEKVMFNQAMREMLKQFGDLKEYLMKEIQTQMTTILRVALNQTPDDLTGLPDVSEEIEMMQRCCEALELRVFK
;
A
#
# COMPACT_ATOMS: atom_id res chain seq x y z
N MET A 1 60.37 -19.10 -25.04
CA MET A 1 60.15 -20.07 -23.94
C MET A 1 60.15 -19.25 -22.66
N ALA A 2 59.03 -18.73 -22.15
CA ALA A 2 57.62 -19.06 -22.38
C ALA A 2 57.21 -20.45 -21.89
N GLU A 3 56.96 -20.53 -20.58
CA GLU A 3 55.93 -21.39 -19.96
C GLU A 3 55.10 -20.52 -19.01
N ALA A 4 53.84 -20.89 -18.78
CA ALA A 4 52.88 -20.05 -18.05
C ALA A 4 52.12 -20.85 -16.98
N GLY A 5 52.26 -20.45 -15.72
CA GLY A 5 51.40 -20.90 -14.62
C GLY A 5 50.07 -20.13 -14.60
N PRO A 6 48.94 -20.75 -14.22
CA PRO A 6 47.62 -20.16 -14.39
C PRO A 6 47.30 -19.05 -13.38
N LEU A 7 46.92 -17.88 -13.88
CA LEU A 7 46.27 -16.82 -13.10
C LEU A 7 44.89 -17.29 -12.62
N GLN A 8 44.80 -17.70 -11.35
CA GLN A 8 43.52 -17.96 -10.69
C GLN A 8 42.72 -16.65 -10.57
N LYS A 9 41.53 -16.62 -11.18
CA LYS A 9 40.57 -15.52 -10.98
C LYS A 9 39.97 -15.62 -9.58
N ILE A 10 40.26 -14.64 -8.72
CA ILE A 10 39.54 -14.43 -7.46
C ILE A 10 39.11 -12.96 -7.40
N ASP A 11 37.88 -12.68 -7.82
CA ASP A 11 37.22 -11.38 -7.64
C ASP A 11 36.83 -11.18 -6.16
N ALA A 12 37.80 -10.79 -5.33
CA ALA A 12 37.61 -10.54 -3.89
C ALA A 12 37.62 -9.03 -3.55
N VAL A 13 36.42 -8.49 -3.44
CA VAL A 13 36.01 -7.16 -2.95
C VAL A 13 37.04 -6.41 -2.06
N ALA A 14 37.54 -5.27 -2.55
CA ALA A 14 38.30 -4.30 -1.74
C ALA A 14 37.41 -3.53 -0.75
N VAL A 15 37.04 -4.19 0.35
CA VAL A 15 36.44 -3.58 1.53
C VAL A 15 37.51 -2.74 2.23
N ALA A 16 37.21 -1.46 2.49
CA ALA A 16 38.12 -0.58 3.23
C ALA A 16 37.67 -0.54 4.69
N VAL A 17 38.33 -1.35 5.52
CA VAL A 17 38.36 -1.38 6.99
C VAL A 17 37.22 -0.60 7.69
N LEU A 18 36.12 -1.32 7.91
CA LEU A 18 35.32 -1.18 9.13
C LEU A 18 35.51 -2.51 9.87
N SER A 19 35.73 -2.47 11.19
CA SER A 19 35.89 -3.67 12.03
C SER A 19 34.60 -4.50 12.03
N SER A 20 34.71 -5.81 12.31
CA SER A 20 33.56 -6.68 12.58
C SER A 20 32.60 -6.10 13.62
N ASP A 21 33.17 -5.33 14.55
CA ASP A 21 32.51 -4.81 15.75
C ASP A 21 32.02 -3.36 15.53
N THR A 22 32.00 -2.87 14.29
CA THR A 22 31.46 -1.55 13.95
C THR A 22 29.96 -1.52 14.24
N PRO A 23 29.46 -0.59 15.08
CA PRO A 23 28.04 -0.56 15.42
C PRO A 23 27.17 -0.16 14.22
N PRO A 24 25.87 -0.50 14.23
CA PRO A 24 24.91 -0.04 13.22
C PRO A 24 24.91 1.48 13.05
N GLY A 25 24.92 1.95 11.80
CA GLY A 25 24.99 3.37 11.48
C GLY A 25 25.38 3.68 10.03
N ILE A 26 25.34 4.96 9.69
CA ILE A 26 25.68 5.48 8.36
C ILE A 26 27.10 6.06 8.35
N TYR A 27 27.99 5.44 7.58
CA TYR A 27 29.42 5.78 7.52
C TYR A 27 29.86 6.27 6.14
N GLN A 28 30.77 7.23 6.13
CA GLN A 28 31.42 7.70 4.90
C GLN A 28 32.55 6.74 4.50
N CYS A 29 32.86 6.61 3.21
CA CYS A 29 33.97 5.76 2.77
C CYS A 29 35.32 6.50 2.82
N THR A 30 36.42 5.76 2.92
CA THR A 30 37.81 6.26 3.04
C THR A 30 38.34 7.06 1.85
N ALA A 31 37.55 7.30 0.80
CA ALA A 31 37.98 8.01 -0.40
C ALA A 31 37.85 9.54 -0.22
N GLN A 32 39.00 10.21 -0.03
CA GLN A 32 39.17 11.66 0.23
C GLN A 32 38.33 12.61 -0.64
N ARG A 33 38.00 12.24 -1.87
CA ARG A 33 37.16 13.03 -2.80
C ARG A 33 35.93 12.26 -3.31
N CYS A 34 35.24 11.54 -2.42
CA CYS A 34 34.03 10.81 -2.79
C CYS A 34 32.84 11.75 -3.08
N ASN A 35 32.52 11.91 -4.36
CA ASN A 35 31.37 12.69 -4.87
C ASN A 35 30.03 12.43 -4.16
N CYS A 36 29.82 11.25 -3.56
CA CYS A 36 28.61 10.95 -2.80
C CYS A 36 28.72 11.31 -1.30
N CYS A 37 29.86 11.01 -0.65
CA CYS A 37 30.00 11.28 0.79
C CYS A 37 30.02 12.78 1.13
N GLN A 38 30.36 13.64 0.16
CA GLN A 38 30.20 15.11 0.26
C GLN A 38 28.75 15.55 0.56
N PHE A 39 27.76 14.71 0.20
CA PHE A 39 26.33 14.95 0.41
C PHE A 39 25.73 13.99 1.44
N MET A 40 26.54 13.19 2.14
CA MET A 40 26.06 12.28 3.20
C MET A 40 26.17 12.91 4.58
N VAL A 41 25.20 12.58 5.44
CA VAL A 41 25.34 12.68 6.90
C VAL A 41 26.61 11.97 7.38
N LYS A 42 27.16 12.43 8.52
CA LYS A 42 28.33 11.83 9.17
C LYS A 42 27.88 11.04 10.40
N SER A 43 28.19 9.74 10.43
CA SER A 43 28.17 8.90 11.63
C SER A 43 26.89 9.00 12.48
N VAL A 44 25.73 8.73 11.88
CA VAL A 44 24.45 8.69 12.58
C VAL A 44 23.90 7.26 12.68
N ASP A 45 23.36 6.92 13.84
CA ASP A 45 22.72 5.64 14.19
C ASP A 45 21.19 5.67 14.02
N GLN A 46 20.61 6.85 13.77
CA GLN A 46 19.18 7.03 13.55
C GLN A 46 18.90 8.17 12.55
N PHE A 47 17.70 8.16 11.96
CA PHE A 47 17.18 9.24 11.13
C PHE A 47 15.79 9.69 11.59
N HIS A 48 15.41 10.92 11.22
CA HIS A 48 14.09 11.50 11.49
C HIS A 48 13.20 11.40 10.25
N GLY A 49 11.93 11.02 10.42
CA GLY A 49 10.92 11.11 9.36
C GLY A 49 10.12 12.40 9.50
N THR A 50 10.43 13.43 8.70
CA THR A 50 9.90 14.81 8.90
C THR A 50 8.38 14.86 9.00
N ASN A 51 7.69 14.08 8.16
CA ASN A 51 6.23 14.10 8.04
C ASN A 51 5.52 13.47 9.25
N THR A 52 6.05 12.34 9.73
CA THR A 52 5.48 11.57 10.86
C THR A 52 6.09 11.96 12.21
N LYS A 53 7.13 12.81 12.21
CA LYS A 53 7.92 13.26 13.39
C LYS A 53 8.57 12.13 14.20
N LYS A 54 8.57 10.90 13.68
CA LYS A 54 9.18 9.71 14.29
C LYS A 54 10.70 9.68 14.08
N PHE A 55 11.42 9.01 14.97
CA PHE A 55 12.83 8.66 14.80
C PHE A 55 12.99 7.15 14.57
N TYR A 56 13.91 6.78 13.68
CA TYR A 56 14.12 5.41 13.23
C TYR A 56 15.58 5.02 13.37
N LYS A 57 15.88 3.99 14.16
CA LYS A 57 17.25 3.46 14.31
C LYS A 57 17.69 2.68 13.07
N ILE A 58 18.87 3.00 12.58
CA ILE A 58 19.61 2.25 11.56
C ILE A 58 20.05 0.92 12.17
N LYS A 59 19.72 -0.20 11.51
CA LYS A 59 19.97 -1.57 12.02
C LYS A 59 21.17 -2.27 11.39
N GLN A 60 21.92 -1.58 10.55
CA GLN A 60 22.98 -2.14 9.70
C GLN A 60 24.15 -1.15 9.56
N VAL A 61 25.34 -1.64 9.21
CA VAL A 61 26.48 -0.78 8.84
C VAL A 61 26.33 -0.40 7.37
N LEU A 62 25.99 0.86 7.09
CA LEU A 62 25.62 1.34 5.75
C LEU A 62 26.59 2.41 5.24
N THR A 63 26.95 2.37 3.95
CA THR A 63 27.89 3.33 3.35
C THR A 63 27.48 3.74 1.93
N CYS A 64 28.20 4.71 1.32
CA CYS A 64 28.00 5.01 -0.10
C CYS A 64 28.36 3.84 -1.05
N LYS A 65 29.14 2.84 -0.57
CA LYS A 65 29.46 1.63 -1.34
C LYS A 65 28.33 0.59 -1.31
N SER A 66 27.44 0.65 -0.31
CA SER A 66 26.34 -0.32 -0.15
C SER A 66 25.42 -0.36 -1.38
N SER A 67 25.20 -1.56 -1.90
CA SER A 67 24.33 -1.92 -3.02
C SER A 67 23.07 -2.63 -2.52
N SER A 68 22.02 -2.70 -3.34
CA SER A 68 20.69 -3.19 -2.90
C SER A 68 20.18 -2.41 -1.67
N VAL A 69 20.15 -1.09 -1.74
CA VAL A 69 19.72 -0.21 -0.61
C VAL A 69 18.46 0.58 -0.92
N ILE A 70 17.68 0.82 0.13
CA ILE A 70 16.74 1.94 0.25
C ILE A 70 17.48 3.13 0.86
N TYR A 71 17.26 4.33 0.32
CA TYR A 71 17.88 5.57 0.78
C TYR A 71 16.85 6.70 0.84
N ILE A 72 17.17 7.71 1.66
CA ILE A 72 16.47 8.99 1.70
C ILE A 72 17.32 10.05 1.00
N ILE A 73 16.65 10.97 0.30
CA ILE A 73 17.16 12.31 -0.01
C ILE A 73 16.35 13.32 0.80
N GLU A 74 17.03 14.20 1.53
CA GLU A 74 16.43 15.27 2.35
C GLU A 74 16.94 16.63 1.88
N CYS A 75 16.07 17.64 1.89
CA CYS A 75 16.48 19.04 1.73
C CYS A 75 16.84 19.68 3.09
N LYS A 76 18.03 20.29 3.19
CA LYS A 76 18.52 20.98 4.40
C LYS A 76 17.59 22.11 4.85
N LYS A 77 17.06 22.90 3.90
CA LYS A 77 16.23 24.08 4.14
C LYS A 77 14.81 23.72 4.61
N CYS A 78 14.01 23.12 3.73
CA CYS A 78 12.59 22.87 3.99
C CYS A 78 12.27 21.50 4.62
N LYS A 79 13.27 20.64 4.84
CA LYS A 79 13.15 19.30 5.44
C LYS A 79 12.25 18.30 4.72
N ILE A 80 11.85 18.60 3.48
CA ILE A 80 11.13 17.66 2.63
C ILE A 80 12.01 16.44 2.30
N GLN A 81 11.40 15.26 2.24
CA GLN A 81 12.08 13.98 2.06
C GLN A 81 11.57 13.20 0.83
N TYR A 82 12.49 12.48 0.20
CA TYR A 82 12.28 11.50 -0.86
C TYR A 82 12.79 10.14 -0.40
N VAL A 83 12.04 9.07 -0.64
CA VAL A 83 12.51 7.68 -0.50
C VAL A 83 12.75 7.09 -1.88
N GLY A 84 13.83 6.33 -2.06
CA GLY A 84 14.00 5.52 -3.26
C GLY A 84 14.97 4.36 -3.08
N ARG A 85 14.98 3.44 -4.05
CA ARG A 85 15.85 2.26 -4.06
C ARG A 85 16.96 2.30 -5.12
N THR A 86 17.95 1.44 -4.94
CA THR A 86 18.96 1.12 -5.97
C THR A 86 19.45 -0.32 -5.85
N LYS A 87 19.68 -0.99 -6.99
CA LYS A 87 20.40 -2.27 -7.03
C LYS A 87 21.92 -2.07 -7.07
N SER A 88 22.41 -1.05 -7.77
CA SER A 88 23.82 -0.64 -7.74
C SER A 88 24.16 0.15 -6.48
N SER A 89 25.45 0.45 -6.24
CA SER A 89 25.88 1.20 -5.06
C SER A 89 25.18 2.55 -4.92
N LEU A 90 24.96 3.03 -3.69
CA LEU A 90 24.39 4.35 -3.45
C LEU A 90 25.20 5.47 -4.15
N LYS A 91 26.54 5.36 -4.17
CA LYS A 91 27.43 6.26 -4.93
C LYS A 91 27.08 6.31 -6.41
N THR A 92 26.78 5.17 -7.02
CA THR A 92 26.33 5.10 -8.43
C THR A 92 24.97 5.77 -8.61
N ARG A 93 24.01 5.49 -7.72
CA ARG A 93 22.65 6.07 -7.81
C ARG A 93 22.64 7.59 -7.59
N PHE A 94 23.50 8.07 -6.68
CA PHE A 94 23.69 9.48 -6.41
C PHE A 94 24.25 10.23 -7.61
N SER A 95 25.27 9.71 -8.29
CA SER A 95 25.77 10.33 -9.54
C SER A 95 24.67 10.46 -10.60
N GLY A 96 23.72 9.51 -10.67
CA GLY A 96 22.52 9.63 -11.49
C GLY A 96 21.65 10.84 -11.10
N HIS A 97 21.25 10.94 -9.82
CA HIS A 97 20.46 12.07 -9.32
C HIS A 97 21.17 13.42 -9.49
N LYS A 98 22.48 13.49 -9.19
CA LYS A 98 23.30 14.69 -9.38
C LYS A 98 23.31 15.14 -10.84
N ASN A 99 23.42 14.20 -11.78
CA ASN A 99 23.36 14.48 -13.21
C ASN A 99 21.97 14.96 -13.64
N SER A 100 20.88 14.35 -13.16
CA SER A 100 19.51 14.83 -13.45
C SER A 100 19.26 16.25 -12.94
N ILE A 101 19.79 16.61 -11.76
CA ILE A 101 19.71 17.98 -11.21
C ILE A 101 20.49 18.95 -12.11
N ILE A 102 21.75 18.64 -12.44
CA ILE A 102 22.60 19.48 -13.31
C ILE A 102 21.99 19.66 -14.70
N LYS A 103 21.35 18.62 -15.26
CA LYS A 103 20.68 18.66 -16.56
C LYS A 103 19.31 19.33 -16.56
N ARG A 104 18.73 19.62 -15.38
CA ARG A 104 17.36 20.15 -15.24
C ARG A 104 16.29 19.26 -15.90
N GLU A 105 16.48 17.94 -15.84
CA GLU A 105 15.41 16.95 -16.11
C GLU A 105 14.23 17.25 -15.17
N ILE A 106 12.97 17.24 -15.63
CA ILE A 106 11.84 17.46 -14.71
C ILE A 106 11.50 16.12 -14.03
N ARG A 107 11.86 16.05 -12.77
CA ARG A 107 11.63 14.96 -11.83
C ARG A 107 11.63 15.59 -10.43
N PRO A 108 10.90 15.05 -9.45
CA PRO A 108 10.69 15.72 -8.16
C PRO A 108 11.94 16.21 -7.44
N ILE A 109 13.06 15.47 -7.53
CA ILE A 109 14.34 15.87 -6.93
C ILE A 109 14.99 17.03 -7.72
N PRO A 110 15.32 16.90 -9.03
CA PRO A 110 15.71 18.02 -9.89
C PRO A 110 14.81 19.25 -9.83
N ASP A 111 13.49 19.11 -9.84
CA ASP A 111 12.56 20.23 -9.82
C ASP A 111 12.67 21.00 -8.49
N HIS A 112 12.75 20.27 -7.37
CA HIS A 112 12.96 20.91 -6.07
C HIS A 112 14.33 21.61 -5.99
N PHE A 113 15.43 20.93 -6.33
CA PHE A 113 16.80 21.46 -6.17
C PHE A 113 17.28 22.39 -7.32
N ASN A 114 16.39 22.79 -8.23
CA ASN A 114 16.63 23.85 -9.24
C ASN A 114 15.70 25.07 -9.12
N ASN A 115 14.68 25.03 -8.25
CA ASN A 115 13.66 26.08 -8.10
C ASN A 115 13.52 26.49 -6.62
N ASP A 116 12.53 27.32 -6.30
CA ASP A 116 12.07 27.64 -4.94
C ASP A 116 13.17 28.16 -3.97
N GLY A 117 14.26 28.74 -4.48
CA GLY A 117 15.40 29.19 -3.67
C GLY A 117 16.31 28.07 -3.15
N HIS A 118 16.18 26.85 -3.67
CA HIS A 118 16.99 25.68 -3.33
C HIS A 118 18.09 25.44 -4.37
N SER A 119 19.18 24.78 -3.95
CA SER A 119 20.28 24.37 -4.83
C SER A 119 20.73 22.93 -4.51
N LEU A 120 21.60 22.38 -5.34
CA LEU A 120 22.27 21.10 -5.09
C LEU A 120 23.03 21.06 -3.74
N GLU A 121 23.42 22.21 -3.19
CA GLU A 121 24.10 22.31 -1.89
C GLU A 121 23.14 22.05 -0.72
N ASP A 122 21.83 22.24 -0.92
CA ASP A 122 20.79 21.91 0.06
C ASP A 122 20.48 20.40 0.13
N LEU A 123 21.04 19.59 -0.76
CA LEU A 123 20.78 18.16 -0.83
C LEU A 123 21.59 17.38 0.22
N VAL A 124 20.92 16.50 0.95
CA VAL A 124 21.53 15.40 1.73
C VAL A 124 21.00 14.07 1.24
N ILE A 125 21.85 13.03 1.16
CA ILE A 125 21.48 11.66 0.80
C ILE A 125 22.03 10.66 1.81
N PHE A 126 21.25 9.66 2.21
CA PHE A 126 21.73 8.59 3.10
C PHE A 126 20.97 7.27 2.93
N PRO A 127 21.67 6.12 3.02
CA PRO A 127 21.02 4.80 3.03
C PRO A 127 20.32 4.57 4.37
N ILE A 128 19.14 3.95 4.36
CA ILE A 128 18.39 3.60 5.58
C ILE A 128 18.25 2.10 5.81
N GLU A 129 18.29 1.30 4.74
CA GLU A 129 18.16 -0.16 4.79
C GLU A 129 18.93 -0.78 3.61
N GLN A 130 19.69 -1.85 3.86
CA GLN A 130 20.26 -2.72 2.84
C GLN A 130 19.47 -4.02 2.77
N VAL A 131 18.82 -4.25 1.63
CA VAL A 131 17.99 -5.42 1.36
C VAL A 131 18.87 -6.53 0.82
N THR A 132 18.92 -7.66 1.54
CA THR A 132 19.61 -8.88 1.11
C THR A 132 18.91 -9.52 -0.08
N ASP A 133 19.62 -10.33 -0.87
CA ASP A 133 19.11 -10.91 -2.14
C ASP A 133 17.82 -11.75 -2.02
N SER A 134 17.41 -12.12 -0.81
CA SER A 134 16.15 -12.81 -0.50
C SER A 134 14.94 -11.90 -0.23
N GLY A 135 14.99 -10.59 -0.53
CA GLY A 135 13.88 -9.65 -0.31
C GLY A 135 13.70 -8.68 -1.47
N ASP A 136 12.47 -8.28 -1.79
CA ASP A 136 12.23 -7.34 -2.89
C ASP A 136 12.44 -5.88 -2.46
N LEU A 137 13.44 -5.25 -3.09
CA LEU A 137 13.69 -3.82 -3.03
C LEU A 137 12.47 -2.97 -3.45
N ASN A 138 11.53 -3.47 -4.26
CA ASN A 138 10.28 -2.75 -4.56
C ASN A 138 9.35 -2.70 -3.34
N GLU A 139 9.14 -3.81 -2.65
CA GLU A 139 8.27 -3.89 -1.46
C GLU A 139 8.83 -3.03 -0.33
N ARG A 140 10.16 -3.03 -0.15
CA ARG A 140 10.83 -2.16 0.83
C ARG A 140 10.80 -0.68 0.43
N GLU A 141 10.84 -0.35 -0.87
CA GLU A 141 10.60 1.01 -1.39
C GLU A 141 9.16 1.47 -1.09
N GLU A 142 8.14 0.67 -1.43
CA GLU A 142 6.73 1.01 -1.18
C GLU A 142 6.39 1.09 0.32
N TYR A 143 6.99 0.23 1.16
CA TYR A 143 6.88 0.31 2.62
C TYR A 143 7.39 1.66 3.17
N TRP A 144 8.63 2.04 2.86
CA TRP A 144 9.23 3.25 3.42
C TRP A 144 8.59 4.53 2.87
N ILE A 145 8.17 4.52 1.60
CA ILE A 145 7.36 5.60 0.99
C ILE A 145 6.06 5.84 1.79
N LYS A 146 5.42 4.77 2.28
CA LYS A 146 4.19 4.85 3.09
C LYS A 146 4.48 5.27 4.54
N GLU A 147 5.43 4.64 5.22
CA GLU A 147 5.78 4.90 6.63
C GLU A 147 6.31 6.35 6.87
N LEU A 148 6.91 6.95 5.84
CA LEU A 148 7.41 8.33 5.87
C LEU A 148 6.48 9.33 5.16
N GLU A 149 5.30 8.89 4.70
CA GLU A 149 4.27 9.70 4.03
C GLU A 149 4.78 10.53 2.84
N THR A 150 5.90 10.14 2.20
CA THR A 150 6.59 10.98 1.22
C THR A 150 5.84 11.13 -0.10
N MET A 151 4.74 10.39 -0.29
CA MET A 151 3.76 10.57 -1.37
C MET A 151 2.89 11.82 -1.23
N GLU A 152 2.50 12.16 0.00
CA GLU A 152 1.51 13.20 0.28
C GLU A 152 2.16 14.52 0.70
N LYS A 153 3.29 14.38 1.42
CA LYS A 153 4.00 15.47 2.12
C LYS A 153 5.49 15.50 1.76
N GLY A 154 5.93 14.67 0.82
CA GLY A 154 7.33 14.55 0.38
C GLY A 154 7.51 14.73 -1.12
N LEU A 155 8.66 14.27 -1.63
CA LEU A 155 9.04 14.35 -3.05
C LEU A 155 8.74 13.06 -3.85
N ASN A 156 8.02 12.08 -3.30
CA ASN A 156 7.65 10.89 -4.07
C ASN A 156 6.39 11.14 -4.90
N LEU A 157 6.51 11.01 -6.23
CA LEU A 157 5.36 10.82 -7.11
C LEU A 157 5.06 9.33 -7.27
N VAL A 158 3.83 9.04 -7.70
CA VAL A 158 3.34 7.67 -7.86
C VAL A 158 4.15 6.95 -8.93
N PRO A 159 4.76 5.79 -8.66
CA PRO A 159 5.26 4.93 -9.72
C PRO A 159 4.11 4.52 -10.63
N PHE A 160 4.31 4.53 -11.95
CA PHE A 160 3.36 3.98 -12.92
C PHE A 160 3.16 2.48 -12.63
N LYS A 161 2.14 2.13 -11.84
CA LYS A 161 1.64 0.76 -11.74
C LYS A 161 0.80 0.54 -12.98
N CYS A 162 1.42 -0.04 -14.01
CA CYS A 162 0.70 -0.57 -15.17
C CYS A 162 -0.38 -1.54 -14.64
N ALA A 163 -1.64 -1.14 -14.77
CA ALA A 163 -2.75 -1.97 -14.34
C ALA A 163 -2.90 -3.12 -15.34
N LYS A 164 -2.81 -4.38 -14.87
CA LYS A 164 -3.55 -5.48 -15.49
C LYS A 164 -5.03 -5.07 -15.44
N ARG A 165 -5.58 -4.44 -16.49
CA ARG A 165 -7.02 -4.16 -16.57
C ARG A 165 -7.75 -5.50 -16.69
N GLN A 166 -8.75 -5.69 -15.86
CA GLN A 166 -9.77 -6.72 -16.07
C GLN A 166 -10.61 -6.34 -17.29
N GLY A 167 -11.19 -7.34 -17.97
CA GLY A 167 -12.01 -7.11 -19.16
C GLY A 167 -11.19 -6.94 -20.44
N TRP A 168 -10.73 -8.07 -21.00
CA TRP A 168 -10.96 -8.25 -22.43
C TRP A 168 -12.48 -8.37 -22.59
N ILE A 169 -13.07 -7.47 -23.37
CA ILE A 169 -14.40 -7.68 -23.95
C ILE A 169 -14.09 -8.13 -25.37
N GLU A 170 -14.49 -9.36 -25.71
CA GLU A 170 -14.28 -9.91 -27.03
C GLU A 170 -15.14 -9.13 -28.04
N PRO A 171 -14.62 -8.80 -29.25
CA PRO A 171 -15.47 -8.36 -30.35
C PRO A 171 -16.50 -9.45 -30.67
N PRO A 172 -17.75 -9.10 -31.03
CA PRO A 172 -18.75 -10.08 -31.41
C PRO A 172 -18.29 -10.89 -32.63
N ASP A 173 -18.74 -12.14 -32.68
CA ASP A 173 -18.22 -13.18 -33.58
C ASP A 173 -18.26 -12.78 -35.06
N GLN A 174 -17.18 -13.12 -35.77
CA GLN A 174 -17.22 -13.32 -37.22
C GLN A 174 -17.11 -14.83 -37.47
N GLU A 175 -18.09 -15.37 -38.20
CA GLU A 175 -18.26 -16.80 -38.42
C GLU A 175 -17.03 -17.42 -39.09
N PRO A 176 -16.44 -18.50 -38.53
CA PRO A 176 -15.42 -19.27 -39.23
C PRO A 176 -16.07 -20.13 -40.33
N PRO A 177 -15.43 -20.29 -41.51
CA PRO A 177 -15.93 -21.16 -42.57
C PRO A 177 -15.83 -22.65 -42.18
N GLU A 178 -16.62 -23.46 -42.88
CA GLU A 178 -16.99 -24.83 -42.51
C GLU A 178 -15.89 -25.91 -42.68
N GLU A 179 -16.02 -26.93 -41.82
CA GLU A 179 -15.63 -28.35 -41.97
C GLU A 179 -14.22 -28.79 -42.43
N ALA A 180 -13.55 -29.55 -41.55
CA ALA A 180 -12.92 -30.83 -41.89
C ALA A 180 -12.92 -31.77 -40.65
N ASN A 181 -13.19 -33.06 -40.87
CA ASN A 181 -13.69 -34.04 -39.88
C ASN A 181 -12.64 -34.73 -38.96
N GLU A 182 -13.15 -35.36 -37.88
CA GLU A 182 -12.66 -36.60 -37.23
C GLU A 182 -11.30 -36.58 -36.43
N THR A 183 -11.04 -37.46 -35.43
CA THR A 183 -11.79 -38.61 -34.85
C THR A 183 -11.54 -38.82 -33.34
N LEU A 184 -12.60 -39.27 -32.63
CA LEU A 184 -12.74 -40.20 -31.48
C LEU A 184 -11.62 -40.54 -30.43
N ALA A 185 -12.14 -41.01 -29.26
CA ALA A 185 -11.55 -41.90 -28.24
C ALA A 185 -10.56 -41.30 -27.20
N GLU A 186 -10.55 -41.72 -25.91
CA GLU A 186 -11.47 -42.58 -25.13
C GLU A 186 -11.34 -42.30 -23.61
N GLU A 187 -12.35 -42.63 -22.81
CA GLU A 187 -12.26 -42.62 -21.33
C GLU A 187 -11.66 -43.94 -20.80
N SER A 188 -11.00 -43.91 -19.65
CA SER A 188 -10.72 -45.14 -18.87
C SER A 188 -10.80 -44.92 -17.37
N VAL A 189 -11.39 -45.89 -16.66
CA VAL A 189 -11.67 -45.84 -15.22
C VAL A 189 -11.23 -47.16 -14.57
N CYS A 190 -10.39 -47.06 -13.54
CA CYS A 190 -10.15 -48.08 -12.50
C CYS A 190 -9.75 -47.31 -11.22
N SER A 191 -10.31 -47.44 -10.01
CA SER A 191 -10.93 -48.56 -9.24
C SER A 191 -10.00 -49.20 -8.18
N ASP A 192 -9.90 -48.49 -7.04
CA ASP A 192 -10.13 -49.03 -5.68
C ASP A 192 -9.13 -49.99 -4.97
N MET A 193 -9.38 -50.18 -3.66
CA MET A 193 -8.90 -51.17 -2.67
C MET A 193 -7.65 -50.89 -1.79
N GLY A 194 -7.75 -51.30 -0.50
CA GLY A 194 -6.62 -51.64 0.39
C GLY A 194 -6.17 -50.59 1.44
N THR A 195 -6.93 -50.23 2.48
CA THR A 195 -7.10 -50.88 3.82
C THR A 195 -5.88 -50.99 4.77
N SER A 196 -6.07 -50.41 5.98
CA SER A 196 -5.61 -50.84 7.33
C SER A 196 -4.13 -50.82 7.79
N ASP A 197 -3.93 -50.30 9.02
CA ASP A 197 -2.95 -50.70 10.05
C ASP A 197 -1.43 -50.51 9.81
N GLN A 198 -0.55 -50.55 10.83
CA GLN A 198 -0.52 -50.01 12.20
C GLN A 198 0.93 -50.22 12.75
N ARG A 199 1.41 -49.37 13.68
CA ARG A 199 2.62 -49.58 14.56
C ARG A 199 3.99 -49.54 13.83
N VAL A 200 4.91 -48.62 14.17
CA VAL A 200 5.92 -48.65 15.27
C VAL A 200 7.01 -49.71 15.08
N PHE A 201 8.29 -49.30 14.97
CA PHE A 201 9.48 -49.69 15.77
C PHE A 201 10.67 -48.74 15.39
N PHE A 202 11.39 -48.10 16.34
CA PHE A 202 12.75 -48.42 16.87
C PHE A 202 13.83 -48.76 15.82
N THR A 203 15.12 -48.35 15.89
CA THR A 203 15.91 -47.32 16.63
C THR A 203 17.35 -47.29 16.06
N SER A 204 18.16 -46.28 16.44
CA SER A 204 19.64 -46.34 16.63
C SER A 204 20.59 -46.72 15.47
N GLY A 205 21.52 -45.81 15.19
CA GLY A 205 22.83 -46.08 14.57
C GLY A 205 23.84 -45.04 15.04
N SER A 206 25.01 -45.44 15.57
CA SER A 206 25.91 -44.55 16.34
C SER A 206 27.39 -44.83 16.13
N GLY A 207 28.20 -43.75 16.12
CA GLY A 207 29.67 -43.76 16.10
C GLY A 207 30.18 -42.33 15.91
N GLU A 208 30.46 -41.59 17.00
CA GLU A 208 31.79 -41.43 17.62
C GLU A 208 32.81 -40.65 16.76
N GLY A 209 33.38 -39.51 17.17
CA GLY A 209 33.26 -38.70 18.40
C GLY A 209 34.09 -37.41 18.21
N LYS A 210 35.11 -36.98 18.98
CA LYS A 210 35.77 -37.28 20.28
C LYS A 210 36.61 -36.00 20.60
N ARG A 211 36.85 -35.45 21.79
CA ARG A 211 36.47 -35.65 23.21
C ARG A 211 36.81 -34.33 23.98
N LYS A 212 36.02 -33.89 24.98
CA LYS A 212 36.52 -33.10 26.15
C LYS A 212 35.66 -33.36 27.39
N ARG A 213 36.24 -33.18 28.59
CA ARG A 213 35.86 -33.84 29.86
C ARG A 213 35.69 -32.82 30.99
N CYS A 214 34.62 -32.97 31.77
CA CYS A 214 34.50 -32.58 33.18
C CYS A 214 33.77 -33.74 33.91
N GLU A 215 33.91 -33.85 35.22
CA GLU A 215 33.63 -35.09 35.97
C GLU A 215 32.52 -34.91 37.03
N ASP A 216 31.75 -35.99 37.21
CA ASP A 216 31.08 -36.54 38.42
C ASP A 216 30.48 -35.60 39.50
N GLY A 217 29.21 -35.86 39.88
CA GLY A 217 28.53 -35.03 40.90
C GLY A 217 27.11 -35.41 41.38
N GLU A 218 26.65 -36.65 41.19
CA GLU A 218 25.41 -37.23 41.79
C GLU A 218 24.02 -36.60 41.41
N PRO A 219 22.88 -37.29 41.70
CA PRO A 219 21.60 -37.03 41.03
C PRO A 219 20.51 -36.36 41.90
N LYS A 220 19.47 -35.77 41.26
CA LYS A 220 18.17 -35.53 41.92
C LYS A 220 16.93 -35.56 41.01
N CYS A 221 16.21 -36.67 41.13
CA CYS A 221 14.76 -36.89 40.99
C CYS A 221 13.98 -36.25 39.82
N ARG A 222 13.34 -37.12 39.01
CA ARG A 222 12.26 -36.78 38.06
C ARG A 222 11.14 -35.97 38.74
N LYS A 223 10.74 -34.84 38.17
CA LYS A 223 9.40 -34.23 38.37
C LYS A 223 8.58 -34.40 37.09
N LYS A 224 7.37 -34.98 37.21
CA LYS A 224 6.44 -35.16 36.08
C LYS A 224 5.89 -33.80 35.65
N LEU A 225 6.32 -33.26 34.50
CA LEU A 225 5.53 -32.20 33.85
C LEU A 225 4.24 -32.84 33.30
N LYS A 226 3.10 -32.48 33.88
CA LYS A 226 1.79 -32.73 33.27
C LYS A 226 1.75 -31.99 31.92
N LYS A 227 1.25 -32.63 30.86
CA LYS A 227 0.93 -31.93 29.60
C LYS A 227 -0.20 -30.92 29.88
N LYS A 228 0.15 -29.66 30.18
CA LYS A 228 -0.81 -28.56 29.99
C LYS A 228 -1.05 -28.44 28.49
N LYS A 229 -2.32 -28.35 28.10
CA LYS A 229 -2.73 -27.89 26.77
C LYS A 229 -2.30 -26.42 26.71
N LEU A 230 -1.24 -26.12 25.96
CA LEU A 230 -0.67 -24.78 25.90
C LEU A 230 -1.56 -23.95 24.97
N SER A 231 -2.37 -23.05 25.52
CA SER A 231 -3.06 -22.05 24.70
C SER A 231 -2.01 -21.10 24.09
N VAL A 232 -2.32 -20.60 22.89
CA VAL A 232 -1.37 -19.83 22.06
C VAL A 232 -1.31 -18.35 22.50
N PHE A 233 -2.27 -17.92 23.32
CA PHE A 233 -2.38 -16.56 23.85
C PHE A 233 -1.90 -16.51 25.31
N THR A 234 -1.44 -15.34 25.77
CA THR A 234 -1.27 -15.13 27.21
C THR A 234 -2.64 -14.99 27.85
N TYR A 235 -2.76 -15.34 29.15
CA TYR A 235 -4.00 -15.17 29.90
C TYR A 235 -4.54 -13.72 29.79
N GLU A 236 -3.65 -12.72 29.77
CA GLU A 236 -3.99 -11.32 29.56
C GLU A 236 -4.69 -11.07 28.20
N ILE A 237 -4.22 -11.70 27.12
CA ILE A 237 -4.85 -11.60 25.79
C ILE A 237 -6.16 -12.39 25.77
N GLU A 238 -6.25 -13.54 26.43
CA GLU A 238 -7.51 -14.29 26.57
C GLU A 238 -8.57 -13.48 27.34
N GLN A 239 -8.19 -12.78 28.43
CA GLN A 239 -9.09 -11.86 29.13
C GLN A 239 -9.48 -10.65 28.28
N LEU A 240 -8.55 -10.03 27.55
CA LEU A 240 -8.86 -8.91 26.65
C LEU A 240 -9.79 -9.31 25.50
N LEU A 241 -9.63 -10.52 24.94
CA LEU A 241 -10.54 -11.04 23.91
C LEU A 241 -11.94 -11.28 24.48
N LEU A 242 -12.05 -11.91 25.66
CA LEU A 242 -13.32 -12.06 26.37
C LEU A 242 -13.98 -10.71 26.66
N THR A 243 -13.24 -9.72 27.20
CA THR A 243 -13.77 -8.37 27.44
C THR A 243 -14.28 -7.70 26.15
N CYS A 244 -13.64 -7.93 25.01
CA CYS A 244 -14.13 -7.44 23.71
C CYS A 244 -15.38 -8.18 23.22
N GLU A 245 -15.47 -9.50 23.43
CA GLU A 245 -16.64 -10.30 23.06
C GLU A 245 -17.85 -9.96 23.96
N ASP A 246 -17.65 -9.86 25.28
CA ASP A 246 -18.65 -9.44 26.27
C ASP A 246 -19.16 -8.02 25.97
N ALA A 247 -18.27 -7.05 25.75
CA ALA A 247 -18.64 -5.67 25.45
C ALA A 247 -19.28 -5.49 24.06
N GLN A 248 -18.96 -6.38 23.10
CA GLN A 248 -19.72 -6.44 21.84
C GLN A 248 -21.13 -6.98 22.10
N GLN A 249 -21.27 -8.05 22.88
CA GLN A 249 -22.57 -8.67 23.17
C GLN A 249 -23.50 -7.73 23.97
N ASP A 250 -22.99 -7.02 24.99
CA ASP A 250 -23.77 -6.00 25.70
C ASP A 250 -24.09 -4.79 24.79
N GLY A 251 -23.22 -4.43 23.84
CA GLY A 251 -23.52 -3.43 22.81
C GLY A 251 -24.65 -3.84 21.86
N GLU A 252 -24.62 -5.06 21.34
CA GLU A 252 -25.67 -5.64 20.50
C GLU A 252 -27.00 -5.77 21.26
N LYS A 253 -26.93 -6.12 22.55
CA LYS A 253 -28.07 -6.18 23.46
C LYS A 253 -28.67 -4.80 23.76
N ALA A 254 -27.85 -3.77 24.01
CA ALA A 254 -28.32 -2.39 24.16
C ALA A 254 -29.07 -1.92 22.90
N ILE A 255 -28.48 -2.13 21.72
CA ILE A 255 -29.10 -1.79 20.42
C ILE A 255 -30.44 -2.53 20.25
N SER A 256 -30.49 -3.80 20.65
CA SER A 256 -31.70 -4.63 20.59
C SER A 256 -32.80 -4.18 21.57
N GLN A 257 -32.43 -3.77 22.79
CA GLN A 257 -33.36 -3.22 23.78
C GLN A 257 -33.94 -1.87 23.32
N VAL A 258 -33.10 -0.97 22.79
CA VAL A 258 -33.55 0.28 22.16
C VAL A 258 -34.48 0.01 20.98
N TYR A 259 -34.17 -0.97 20.12
CA TYR A 259 -35.04 -1.37 19.01
C TYR A 259 -36.41 -1.87 19.48
N ASN A 260 -36.43 -2.73 20.50
CA ASN A 260 -37.67 -3.27 21.08
C ASN A 260 -38.51 -2.16 21.72
N LYS A 261 -37.91 -1.30 22.54
CA LYS A 261 -38.55 -0.11 23.12
C LYS A 261 -39.16 0.81 22.03
N LEU A 262 -38.48 0.98 20.89
CA LEU A 262 -39.00 1.73 19.73
C LEU A 262 -40.04 0.94 18.90
N SER A 263 -40.11 -0.38 19.03
CA SER A 263 -41.13 -1.19 18.34
C SER A 263 -42.53 -0.91 18.86
N GLU A 264 -42.66 -0.62 20.17
CA GLU A 264 -43.90 -0.33 20.90
C GLU A 264 -44.47 1.08 20.62
N VAL A 265 -43.66 1.99 20.06
CA VAL A 265 -44.08 3.36 19.72
C VAL A 265 -45.05 3.35 18.54
N SER A 266 -46.20 4.02 18.68
CA SER A 266 -47.19 4.22 17.63
C SER A 266 -47.31 5.69 17.22
N CYS A 267 -47.49 5.95 15.93
CA CYS A 267 -47.53 7.30 15.35
C CYS A 267 -48.85 7.56 14.60
N ARG A 268 -49.38 8.78 14.69
CA ARG A 268 -50.68 9.15 14.10
C ARG A 268 -50.52 9.70 12.68
N THR A 269 -49.59 10.63 12.48
CA THR A 269 -49.28 11.23 11.17
C THR A 269 -48.44 10.31 10.27
N MET A 270 -48.35 10.61 8.97
CA MET A 270 -47.53 9.85 8.02
C MET A 270 -46.05 10.22 8.16
N GLU A 271 -45.76 11.48 8.45
CA GLU A 271 -44.44 12.03 8.70
C GLU A 271 -43.76 11.34 9.89
N SER A 272 -44.49 11.16 11.00
CA SER A 272 -43.99 10.45 12.19
C SER A 272 -43.80 8.96 11.95
N LYS A 273 -44.64 8.32 11.12
CA LYS A 273 -44.41 6.94 10.67
C LYS A 273 -43.13 6.81 9.85
N ASN A 274 -42.96 7.68 8.85
CA ASN A 274 -41.75 7.72 8.03
C ASN A 274 -40.49 7.95 8.88
N PHE A 275 -40.54 8.87 9.85
CA PHE A 275 -39.43 9.10 10.79
C PHE A 275 -39.15 7.88 11.67
N LEU A 276 -40.19 7.21 12.19
CA LEU A 276 -40.03 6.02 13.02
C LEU A 276 -39.47 4.83 12.22
N GLU A 277 -39.88 4.63 10.96
CA GLU A 277 -39.26 3.62 10.08
C GLU A 277 -37.81 3.98 9.75
N ASP A 278 -37.52 5.24 9.43
CA ASP A 278 -36.16 5.70 9.11
C ASP A 278 -35.23 5.66 10.35
N LEU A 279 -35.79 5.68 11.57
CA LEU A 279 -35.08 5.44 12.83
C LEU A 279 -34.89 3.94 13.10
N LYS A 280 -35.96 3.13 13.01
CA LYS A 280 -35.92 1.66 13.14
C LYS A 280 -34.92 1.05 12.16
N LYS A 281 -34.90 1.54 10.91
CA LYS A 281 -33.91 1.17 9.89
C LYS A 281 -32.48 1.49 10.32
N LYS A 282 -32.18 2.72 10.75
CA LYS A 282 -30.82 3.09 11.19
C LYS A 282 -30.33 2.28 12.40
N ILE A 283 -31.24 1.76 13.22
CA ILE A 283 -30.93 0.88 14.35
C ILE A 283 -30.75 -0.57 13.88
N SER A 284 -31.52 -1.02 12.89
CA SER A 284 -31.27 -2.28 12.16
C SER A 284 -29.91 -2.28 11.44
N ASP A 285 -29.56 -1.18 10.76
CA ASP A 285 -28.25 -0.97 10.11
C ASP A 285 -27.06 -0.99 11.13
N LEU A 286 -27.37 -0.87 12.43
CA LEU A 286 -26.40 -0.99 13.54
C LEU A 286 -26.35 -2.40 14.15
N SER A 287 -27.46 -3.15 14.17
CA SER A 287 -27.51 -4.55 14.62
C SER A 287 -27.13 -5.56 13.53
N GLU A 288 -27.16 -5.18 12.24
CA GLU A 288 -26.68 -6.05 11.17
C GLU A 288 -25.19 -6.41 11.37
N PRO A 289 -24.84 -7.72 11.42
CA PRO A 289 -23.46 -8.17 11.59
C PRO A 289 -22.67 -7.89 10.31
N LYS A 290 -22.02 -6.72 10.29
CA LYS A 290 -21.19 -6.22 9.18
C LYS A 290 -20.26 -7.35 8.70
N PRO A 291 -20.23 -7.65 7.38
CA PRO A 291 -19.59 -8.85 6.87
C PRO A 291 -18.13 -8.92 7.33
N LYS A 292 -17.76 -10.04 7.96
CA LYS A 292 -16.42 -10.28 8.51
C LYS A 292 -15.39 -10.07 7.40
N LYS A 293 -14.68 -8.93 7.43
CA LYS A 293 -13.67 -8.60 6.42
C LYS A 293 -12.57 -9.64 6.49
N ASN A 294 -12.33 -10.35 5.39
CA ASN A 294 -11.27 -11.36 5.29
C ASN A 294 -9.94 -10.78 5.79
N VAL A 295 -9.41 -11.33 6.89
CA VAL A 295 -8.17 -10.88 7.51
C VAL A 295 -7.01 -11.61 6.83
N TYR A 296 -6.37 -10.95 5.87
CA TYR A 296 -5.22 -11.51 5.14
C TYR A 296 -3.95 -11.46 5.99
N ILE A 297 -3.56 -12.61 6.57
CA ILE A 297 -2.35 -12.75 7.39
C ILE A 297 -1.16 -13.14 6.51
N GLY A 298 -0.31 -12.18 6.18
CA GLY A 298 0.93 -12.42 5.42
C GLY A 298 2.07 -12.92 6.31
N LEU A 299 2.51 -14.16 6.10
CA LEU A 299 3.62 -14.78 6.86
C LEU A 299 4.95 -14.69 6.11
N PHE A 300 5.78 -13.72 6.51
CA PHE A 300 7.08 -13.42 5.88
C PHE A 300 8.26 -13.89 6.73
N GLY A 301 9.42 -14.09 6.10
CA GLY A 301 10.65 -14.53 6.77
C GLY A 301 11.54 -15.41 5.88
N LYS A 302 12.76 -15.68 6.34
CA LYS A 302 13.76 -16.46 5.57
C LYS A 302 13.30 -17.91 5.31
N THR A 303 13.94 -18.56 4.34
CA THR A 303 13.86 -20.01 4.16
C THR A 303 14.34 -20.73 5.42
N GLY A 304 13.72 -21.86 5.79
CA GLY A 304 14.04 -22.60 7.01
C GLY A 304 13.47 -22.01 8.31
N ALA A 305 12.98 -20.76 8.30
CA ALA A 305 12.38 -20.09 9.48
C ALA A 305 10.96 -20.60 9.85
N GLY A 306 10.68 -21.89 9.63
CA GLY A 306 9.45 -22.55 10.10
C GLY A 306 8.12 -22.09 9.49
N LYS A 307 8.07 -21.16 8.52
CA LYS A 307 6.81 -20.56 8.01
C LYS A 307 5.72 -21.56 7.65
N SER A 308 6.03 -22.57 6.84
CA SER A 308 5.09 -23.62 6.45
C SER A 308 4.70 -24.51 7.64
N SER A 309 5.65 -24.80 8.54
CA SER A 309 5.39 -25.50 9.80
C SER A 309 4.48 -24.71 10.75
N LEU A 310 4.56 -23.38 10.74
CA LEU A 310 3.72 -22.48 11.52
C LEU A 310 2.29 -22.42 10.95
N ILE A 311 2.12 -22.40 9.63
CA ILE A 311 0.81 -22.54 8.98
C ILE A 311 0.19 -23.90 9.34
N ASN A 312 0.96 -24.99 9.18
CA ASN A 312 0.54 -26.34 9.57
C ASN A 312 0.14 -26.40 11.06
N ALA A 313 0.88 -25.74 11.96
CA ALA A 313 0.55 -25.69 13.39
C ALA A 313 -0.69 -24.83 13.71
N LEU A 314 -0.86 -23.68 13.05
CA LEU A 314 -2.00 -22.77 13.26
C LEU A 314 -3.31 -23.34 12.71
N VAL A 315 -3.25 -24.07 11.59
CA VAL A 315 -4.38 -24.80 11.00
C VAL A 315 -4.58 -26.18 11.66
N ASN A 316 -3.66 -26.59 12.55
CA ASN A 316 -3.62 -27.90 13.21
C ASN A 316 -3.56 -29.09 12.22
N GLU A 317 -2.96 -28.88 11.05
CA GLU A 317 -2.83 -29.86 9.96
C GLU A 317 -1.36 -30.13 9.63
N THR A 318 -0.87 -31.33 9.97
CA THR A 318 0.59 -31.58 10.05
C THR A 318 1.35 -31.49 8.72
N GLN A 319 0.68 -31.75 7.58
CA GLN A 319 1.33 -31.82 6.26
C GLN A 319 0.67 -30.93 5.18
N LEU A 320 -0.23 -30.01 5.55
CA LEU A 320 -0.96 -29.15 4.60
C LEU A 320 -0.01 -28.39 3.64
N LEU A 321 1.10 -27.88 4.16
CA LEU A 321 2.23 -27.37 3.38
C LEU A 321 3.50 -28.20 3.62
N PRO A 322 4.32 -28.45 2.58
CA PRO A 322 5.56 -29.20 2.73
C PRO A 322 6.58 -28.41 3.56
N SER A 323 7.06 -29.03 4.65
CA SER A 323 7.90 -28.41 5.68
C SER A 323 9.18 -29.21 5.95
N GLY A 324 9.96 -29.46 4.89
CA GLY A 324 11.25 -30.13 4.98
C GLY A 324 12.34 -29.32 5.69
N THR A 325 13.21 -30.00 6.43
CA THR A 325 14.33 -29.40 7.19
C THR A 325 15.61 -29.21 6.38
N LEU A 326 15.79 -29.97 5.29
CA LEU A 326 17.08 -30.07 4.56
C LEU A 326 17.14 -29.25 3.25
N LYS A 327 16.00 -28.82 2.69
CA LYS A 327 15.92 -28.00 1.47
C LYS A 327 14.71 -27.05 1.52
N ALA A 328 14.72 -26.03 0.67
CA ALA A 328 13.60 -25.12 0.48
C ALA A 328 12.43 -25.82 -0.21
N CYS A 329 11.26 -25.92 0.44
CA CYS A 329 10.08 -26.60 -0.11
C CYS A 329 9.07 -25.67 -0.80
N THR A 330 9.01 -24.40 -0.41
CA THR A 330 8.01 -23.42 -0.89
C THR A 330 8.70 -22.21 -1.51
N SER A 331 8.80 -22.19 -2.84
CA SER A 331 9.40 -21.11 -3.66
C SER A 331 8.37 -20.29 -4.44
N VAL A 332 7.09 -20.53 -4.21
CA VAL A 332 5.93 -19.82 -4.81
C VAL A 332 5.11 -19.17 -3.69
N PHE A 333 4.30 -18.16 -4.03
CA PHE A 333 3.28 -17.68 -3.12
C PHE A 333 2.22 -18.77 -2.96
N VAL A 334 1.90 -19.14 -1.72
CA VAL A 334 0.84 -20.10 -1.40
C VAL A 334 -0.19 -19.42 -0.51
N GLN A 335 -1.39 -19.24 -1.04
CA GLN A 335 -2.55 -18.78 -0.29
C GLN A 335 -3.27 -20.02 0.27
N VAL A 336 -3.41 -20.09 1.59
CA VAL A 336 -4.24 -21.09 2.28
C VAL A 336 -5.52 -20.40 2.74
N GLN A 337 -6.66 -20.96 2.38
CA GLN A 337 -7.99 -20.49 2.78
C GLN A 337 -8.91 -21.68 3.03
N ALA A 338 -9.98 -21.49 3.81
CA ALA A 338 -10.99 -22.52 4.00
C ALA A 338 -11.75 -22.76 2.69
N ASN A 339 -11.88 -24.02 2.27
CA ASN A 339 -12.83 -24.38 1.22
C ASN A 339 -14.24 -24.40 1.82
N THR A 340 -15.08 -23.44 1.40
CA THR A 340 -16.48 -23.33 1.84
C THR A 340 -17.46 -24.06 0.93
N GLU A 341 -17.02 -24.50 -0.26
CA GLU A 341 -17.88 -25.16 -1.26
C GLU A 341 -18.03 -26.66 -0.98
N ASN A 342 -16.97 -27.31 -0.51
CA ASN A 342 -16.97 -28.75 -0.19
C ASN A 342 -15.83 -29.15 0.75
N LYS A 343 -15.87 -30.38 1.26
CA LYS A 343 -14.90 -30.92 2.24
C LYS A 343 -13.59 -31.47 1.62
N LYS A 344 -13.30 -31.20 0.34
CA LYS A 344 -12.05 -31.63 -0.32
C LYS A 344 -11.03 -30.49 -0.37
N TYR A 345 -9.75 -30.83 -0.41
CA TYR A 345 -8.69 -29.87 -0.72
C TYR A 345 -8.69 -29.57 -2.23
N LYS A 346 -8.48 -28.30 -2.59
CA LYS A 346 -8.30 -27.79 -3.95
C LYS A 346 -7.04 -26.92 -3.99
N ALA A 347 -6.33 -26.92 -5.11
CA ALA A 347 -5.21 -26.02 -5.36
C ALA A 347 -5.28 -25.48 -6.79
N ASP A 348 -5.14 -24.17 -6.94
CA ASP A 348 -5.07 -23.46 -8.22
C ASP A 348 -3.64 -22.94 -8.44
N ILE A 349 -3.10 -23.02 -9.65
CA ILE A 349 -1.65 -22.80 -9.94
C ILE A 349 -1.47 -21.83 -11.13
N GLU A 350 -0.87 -20.65 -10.88
CA GLU A 350 -0.47 -19.68 -11.92
C GLU A 350 1.04 -19.78 -12.20
N PHE A 351 1.44 -19.83 -13.49
CA PHE A 351 2.84 -19.92 -13.91
C PHE A 351 3.39 -18.57 -14.42
N ILE A 352 4.63 -18.25 -14.05
CA ILE A 352 5.32 -17.02 -14.49
C ILE A 352 6.16 -17.31 -15.75
N SER A 353 5.85 -16.63 -16.85
CA SER A 353 6.59 -16.73 -18.12
C SER A 353 7.99 -16.07 -18.04
N LYS A 354 8.93 -16.54 -18.87
CA LYS A 354 10.35 -16.12 -18.84
C LYS A 354 10.86 -15.69 -20.21
N GLU A 355 11.44 -14.50 -20.29
CA GLU A 355 12.43 -14.12 -21.30
C GLU A 355 13.63 -13.44 -20.60
N ALA A 356 14.85 -13.59 -21.14
CA ALA A 356 16.06 -13.27 -20.39
C ALA A 356 17.19 -12.58 -21.20
N GLN A 357 17.96 -11.80 -20.44
CA GLN A 357 19.37 -11.41 -20.66
C GLN A 357 19.77 -10.48 -21.83
N ARG A 358 21.03 -10.05 -21.71
CA ARG A 358 21.64 -8.81 -22.19
C ARG A 358 22.42 -9.01 -23.48
N ASP A 359 22.51 -7.93 -24.25
CA ASP A 359 23.68 -7.56 -25.04
C ASP A 359 23.61 -6.04 -25.33
N ASN A 360 24.68 -5.42 -25.82
CA ASN A 360 24.73 -3.99 -26.19
C ASN A 360 23.85 -3.61 -27.39
N ARG A 361 23.13 -4.58 -27.97
CA ARG A 361 21.85 -4.42 -28.71
C ARG A 361 20.71 -3.81 -27.86
N GLY A 362 21.05 -3.08 -26.80
CA GLY A 362 20.17 -2.67 -25.72
C GLY A 362 19.14 -1.61 -26.09
N HIS A 363 19.46 -0.68 -27.00
CA HIS A 363 18.53 0.40 -27.38
C HIS A 363 17.29 -0.13 -28.11
N HIS A 364 17.44 -1.12 -29.01
CA HIS A 364 16.28 -1.80 -29.59
C HIS A 364 15.46 -2.55 -28.55
N LYS A 365 16.10 -3.33 -27.66
CA LYS A 365 15.40 -4.03 -26.57
C LYS A 365 14.66 -3.06 -25.62
N LYS A 366 15.27 -1.91 -25.28
CA LYS A 366 14.63 -0.83 -24.50
C LYS A 366 13.41 -0.26 -25.23
N LEU A 367 13.57 0.13 -26.50
CA LEU A 367 12.52 0.78 -27.29
C LEU A 367 11.34 -0.17 -27.57
N LYS A 368 11.62 -1.44 -27.91
CA LYS A 368 10.58 -2.46 -28.11
C LYS A 368 9.87 -2.82 -26.80
N ALA A 369 10.57 -2.84 -25.66
CA ALA A 369 9.95 -3.01 -24.35
C ALA A 369 9.08 -1.80 -23.95
N LEU A 370 9.51 -0.58 -24.29
CA LEU A 370 8.73 0.65 -24.10
C LEU A 370 7.42 0.61 -24.92
N CYS A 371 7.46 0.15 -26.16
CA CYS A 371 6.27 -0.04 -26.99
C CYS A 371 5.37 -1.19 -26.48
N LYS A 372 5.94 -2.29 -25.97
CA LYS A 372 5.19 -3.37 -25.29
C LYS A 372 4.52 -2.95 -23.97
N CYS A 373 4.83 -1.76 -23.46
CA CYS A 373 4.33 -1.24 -22.17
C CYS A 373 3.83 0.20 -22.32
N ASP A 374 3.13 0.50 -23.42
CA ASP A 374 2.37 1.74 -23.63
C ASP A 374 3.18 3.04 -23.39
N GLY A 375 4.46 3.05 -23.75
CA GLY A 375 5.34 4.22 -23.60
C GLY A 375 6.17 4.23 -22.32
N TYR A 376 6.00 3.25 -21.43
CA TYR A 376 6.73 3.12 -20.17
C TYR A 376 7.82 2.02 -20.22
N TYR A 377 8.98 2.28 -19.63
CA TYR A 377 10.06 1.30 -19.45
C TYR A 377 10.81 1.51 -18.14
N ARG A 378 10.94 0.44 -17.33
CA ARG A 378 11.77 0.40 -16.11
C ARG A 378 12.89 -0.64 -16.26
N SER A 379 14.15 -0.20 -16.21
CA SER A 379 15.30 -1.12 -16.26
C SER A 379 15.52 -1.85 -14.92
N SER A 380 16.28 -2.93 -14.96
CA SER A 380 16.73 -3.65 -13.76
C SER A 380 17.64 -2.83 -12.84
N SER A 381 18.24 -1.74 -13.33
CA SER A 381 19.03 -0.79 -12.52
C SER A 381 18.19 0.29 -11.81
N GLY A 382 16.91 0.45 -12.21
CA GLY A 382 16.01 1.48 -11.68
C GLY A 382 15.90 2.75 -12.55
N GLU A 383 16.62 2.83 -13.67
CA GLU A 383 16.33 3.81 -14.75
C GLU A 383 14.86 3.67 -15.20
N ILE A 384 14.11 4.78 -15.22
CA ILE A 384 12.73 4.86 -15.73
C ILE A 384 12.72 5.81 -16.93
N VAL A 385 12.19 5.33 -18.04
CA VAL A 385 11.84 6.11 -19.23
C VAL A 385 10.32 6.03 -19.37
N ASP A 386 9.67 7.18 -19.48
CA ASP A 386 8.22 7.28 -19.67
C ASP A 386 7.98 8.35 -20.73
N LEU A 387 7.66 7.92 -21.95
CA LEU A 387 7.51 8.83 -23.08
C LEU A 387 6.25 9.71 -22.93
N ASN A 388 5.20 9.21 -22.29
CA ASN A 388 3.95 9.95 -22.09
C ASN A 388 4.17 11.09 -21.09
N TYR A 389 4.88 10.81 -19.99
CA TYR A 389 5.34 11.83 -19.05
C TYR A 389 6.33 12.80 -19.71
N THR A 390 7.30 12.31 -20.50
CA THR A 390 8.28 13.15 -21.22
C THR A 390 7.63 14.10 -22.22
N LEU A 391 6.47 13.73 -22.79
CA LEU A 391 5.69 14.62 -23.66
C LEU A 391 4.83 15.61 -22.86
N SER A 392 4.24 15.19 -21.73
CA SER A 392 3.42 16.08 -20.86
C SER A 392 4.24 16.97 -19.91
N GLU A 393 5.56 16.73 -19.78
CA GLU A 393 6.54 17.51 -19.03
C GLU A 393 6.33 19.05 -19.10
N PRO A 394 6.16 19.68 -20.28
CA PRO A 394 5.98 21.14 -20.37
C PRO A 394 4.64 21.63 -19.82
N MET A 395 3.61 20.78 -19.85
CA MET A 395 2.30 21.05 -19.26
C MET A 395 2.39 20.96 -17.73
N TYR A 396 3.00 19.89 -17.21
CA TYR A 396 3.29 19.73 -15.78
C TYR A 396 4.05 20.92 -15.21
N LYS A 397 5.11 21.40 -15.89
CA LYS A 397 5.89 22.57 -15.45
C LYS A 397 5.04 23.82 -15.19
N LYS A 398 4.08 24.13 -16.07
CA LYS A 398 3.16 25.28 -15.90
C LYS A 398 2.06 25.02 -14.87
N MET A 399 1.53 23.80 -14.86
CA MET A 399 0.40 23.38 -14.04
C MET A 399 0.77 23.20 -12.56
N ASN A 400 1.96 22.67 -12.25
CA ASN A 400 2.37 22.25 -10.91
C ASN A 400 2.25 23.36 -9.86
N VAL A 401 2.60 24.61 -10.21
CA VAL A 401 2.51 25.76 -9.30
C VAL A 401 1.07 25.98 -8.80
N HIS A 402 0.09 25.89 -9.70
CA HIS A 402 -1.33 26.02 -9.37
C HIS A 402 -1.85 24.77 -8.65
N PHE A 403 -1.42 23.59 -9.09
CA PHE A 403 -1.83 22.31 -8.52
C PHE A 403 -1.39 22.15 -7.05
N LEU A 404 -0.13 22.50 -6.74
CA LEU A 404 0.42 22.50 -5.39
C LEU A 404 -0.20 23.59 -4.51
N LYS A 405 -0.54 24.76 -5.07
CA LYS A 405 -1.27 25.81 -4.34
C LYS A 405 -2.70 25.41 -3.97
N MET A 406 -3.33 24.51 -4.74
CA MET A 406 -4.71 24.08 -4.53
C MET A 406 -4.82 22.81 -3.65
N PHE A 407 -3.98 21.81 -3.90
CA PHE A 407 -3.95 20.51 -3.20
C PHE A 407 -2.72 20.30 -2.29
N GLY A 408 -2.01 21.36 -1.94
CA GLY A 408 -0.83 21.30 -1.08
C GLY A 408 -1.16 20.87 0.35
N PRO A 409 -0.15 20.42 1.13
CA PRO A 409 -0.33 20.08 2.54
C PRO A 409 -0.52 21.31 3.44
N ASP A 410 -0.19 22.50 2.93
CA ASP A 410 -0.32 23.80 3.59
C ASP A 410 -1.79 24.15 3.92
N PRO A 411 -2.14 24.40 5.19
CA PRO A 411 -3.47 24.81 5.62
C PRO A 411 -3.81 26.29 5.32
N SER A 412 -2.99 27.02 4.55
CA SER A 412 -3.30 28.38 4.12
C SER A 412 -4.70 28.49 3.49
N ARG A 413 -5.39 29.61 3.73
CA ARG A 413 -6.80 29.86 3.36
C ARG A 413 -7.12 29.74 1.85
N VAL A 414 -6.10 29.53 1.01
CA VAL A 414 -6.23 29.38 -0.44
C VAL A 414 -6.36 27.91 -0.85
N SER A 415 -5.71 26.99 -0.12
CA SER A 415 -5.80 25.54 -0.38
C SER A 415 -7.20 25.02 -0.05
N ILE A 416 -7.62 23.93 -0.70
CA ILE A 416 -8.98 23.40 -0.47
C ILE A 416 -9.11 22.87 0.97
N LYS A 417 -8.03 22.32 1.53
CA LYS A 417 -7.96 21.92 2.94
C LYS A 417 -8.12 23.11 3.89
N GLY A 418 -7.44 24.24 3.64
CA GLY A 418 -7.62 25.46 4.42
C GLY A 418 -9.05 26.01 4.36
N LYS A 419 -9.72 25.90 3.20
CA LYS A 419 -11.13 26.26 3.04
C LYS A 419 -12.08 25.32 3.78
N PHE A 420 -11.83 24.01 3.74
CA PHE A 420 -12.64 23.01 4.46
C PHE A 420 -12.51 23.18 5.98
N ALA A 421 -11.29 23.39 6.49
CA ALA A 421 -11.06 23.73 7.89
C ALA A 421 -11.80 25.01 8.30
N SER A 422 -11.67 26.08 7.51
CA SER A 422 -12.40 27.33 7.76
C SER A 422 -13.92 27.13 7.78
N PHE A 423 -14.48 26.38 6.83
CA PHE A 423 -15.92 26.09 6.78
C PHE A 423 -16.40 25.24 7.97
N GLN A 424 -15.59 24.29 8.42
CA GLN A 424 -15.85 23.48 9.62
C GLN A 424 -15.86 24.31 10.92
N GLU A 425 -15.08 25.40 10.97
CA GLU A 425 -15.04 26.33 12.10
C GLU A 425 -16.15 27.38 12.05
N THR A 426 -16.46 27.93 10.87
CA THR A 426 -17.42 29.03 10.72
C THR A 426 -18.89 28.62 10.67
N PHE A 427 -19.20 27.37 10.32
CA PHE A 427 -20.59 26.94 10.07
C PHE A 427 -21.46 26.84 11.33
N ILE A 428 -20.94 26.20 12.37
CA ILE A 428 -21.48 26.28 13.74
C ILE A 428 -20.29 26.58 14.65
N ARG A 429 -20.30 27.78 15.24
CA ARG A 429 -19.22 28.27 16.10
C ARG A 429 -19.25 27.57 17.46
N THR A 430 -18.13 27.58 18.19
CA THR A 430 -18.08 26.90 19.50
C THR A 430 -18.81 27.74 20.55
N GLU A 431 -18.63 29.05 20.52
CA GLU A 431 -19.21 30.05 21.42
C GLU A 431 -20.74 30.05 21.30
N GLU A 432 -21.25 29.95 20.08
CA GLU A 432 -22.68 29.83 19.78
C GLU A 432 -23.28 28.52 20.31
N LEU A 433 -22.56 27.40 20.11
CA LEU A 433 -22.96 26.10 20.63
C LEU A 433 -22.96 26.07 22.18
N GLU A 434 -21.99 26.72 22.82
CA GLU A 434 -21.90 26.80 24.27
C GLU A 434 -22.97 27.71 24.88
N GLY A 435 -23.29 28.83 24.22
CA GLY A 435 -24.41 29.70 24.62
C GLY A 435 -25.77 28.96 24.64
N ARG A 436 -25.92 27.91 23.84
CA ARG A 436 -27.14 27.07 23.77
C ARG A 436 -27.20 25.94 24.80
N LYS A 437 -26.17 25.70 25.63
CA LYS A 437 -26.17 24.64 26.66
C LYS A 437 -27.37 24.69 27.64
N LYS A 438 -28.01 25.85 27.80
CA LYS A 438 -29.23 26.04 28.61
C LYS A 438 -30.54 25.63 27.92
N GLU A 439 -30.49 25.26 26.64
CA GLU A 439 -31.64 24.88 25.81
C GLU A 439 -31.39 23.46 25.22
N PRO A 440 -31.57 22.36 25.99
CA PRO A 440 -31.01 21.05 25.66
C PRO A 440 -31.36 20.53 24.26
N GLU A 441 -32.62 20.67 23.83
CA GLU A 441 -33.07 20.27 22.49
C GLU A 441 -32.31 21.01 21.37
N LYS A 442 -32.16 22.33 21.50
CA LYS A 442 -31.48 23.18 20.51
C LYS A 442 -29.97 22.91 20.52
N TYR A 443 -29.41 22.68 21.72
CA TYR A 443 -28.02 22.25 21.87
C TYR A 443 -27.78 20.92 21.14
N LEU A 444 -28.57 19.88 21.41
CA LEU A 444 -28.43 18.56 20.80
C LEU A 444 -28.64 18.59 19.28
N ARG A 445 -29.65 19.32 18.78
CA ARG A 445 -29.85 19.54 17.33
C ARG A 445 -28.62 20.18 16.67
N LEU A 446 -28.02 21.20 17.29
CA LEU A 446 -26.79 21.84 16.78
C LEU A 446 -25.56 20.94 16.90
N VAL A 447 -25.40 20.17 17.98
CA VAL A 447 -24.33 19.15 18.13
C VAL A 447 -24.44 18.11 17.03
N TYR A 448 -25.64 17.60 16.74
CA TYR A 448 -25.90 16.65 15.66
C TYR A 448 -25.50 17.23 14.29
N ILE A 449 -26.01 18.41 13.92
CA ILE A 449 -25.69 19.05 12.63
C ILE A 449 -24.17 19.27 12.50
N ARG A 450 -23.52 19.82 13.53
CA ARG A 450 -22.07 20.08 13.56
C ARG A 450 -21.25 18.80 13.42
N THR A 451 -21.74 17.69 13.99
CA THR A 451 -21.06 16.38 13.93
C THR A 451 -21.22 15.74 12.55
N GLN A 452 -22.40 15.79 11.93
CA GLN A 452 -22.59 15.26 10.58
C GLN A 452 -21.86 16.10 9.53
N GLN A 453 -21.83 17.44 9.65
CA GLN A 453 -21.03 18.32 8.79
C GLN A 453 -19.53 17.96 8.87
N ARG A 454 -19.00 17.74 10.08
CA ARG A 454 -17.60 17.30 10.30
C ARG A 454 -17.30 15.92 9.70
N LYS A 455 -18.25 14.99 9.73
CA LYS A 455 -18.12 13.68 9.08
C LYS A 455 -18.07 13.84 7.55
N LEU A 456 -19.06 14.53 6.98
CA LEU A 456 -19.18 14.83 5.56
C LEU A 456 -17.88 15.44 4.99
N LEU A 457 -17.34 16.48 5.62
CA LEU A 457 -16.11 17.12 5.16
C LEU A 457 -14.91 16.17 5.17
N LYS A 458 -14.76 15.32 6.19
CA LYS A 458 -13.68 14.31 6.26
C LYS A 458 -13.81 13.21 5.20
N ASP A 459 -15.03 12.85 4.82
CA ASP A 459 -15.25 11.85 3.77
C ASP A 459 -15.01 12.45 2.38
N LEU A 460 -15.39 13.72 2.18
CA LEU A 460 -15.02 14.50 0.99
C LEU A 460 -13.50 14.72 0.86
N GLU A 461 -12.76 15.01 1.96
CA GLU A 461 -11.29 15.15 1.93
C GLU A 461 -10.59 13.89 1.37
N LYS A 462 -11.11 12.69 1.67
CA LYS A 462 -10.57 11.41 1.16
C LYS A 462 -10.79 11.27 -0.34
N GLU A 463 -12.01 11.52 -0.80
CA GLU A 463 -12.36 11.45 -2.22
C GLU A 463 -11.61 12.51 -3.04
N MET A 464 -11.39 13.70 -2.48
CA MET A 464 -10.51 14.71 -3.06
C MET A 464 -9.05 14.25 -3.18
N LEU A 465 -8.51 13.58 -2.16
CA LEU A 465 -7.15 13.04 -2.20
C LEU A 465 -7.01 11.91 -3.23
N GLN A 466 -8.05 11.09 -3.41
CA GLN A 466 -8.13 10.06 -4.45
C GLN A 466 -8.18 10.68 -5.86
N ARG A 467 -9.10 11.63 -6.10
CA ARG A 467 -9.25 12.30 -7.41
C ARG A 467 -8.06 13.19 -7.76
N LYS A 468 -7.39 13.81 -6.79
CA LYS A 468 -6.12 14.55 -7.00
C LYS A 468 -5.13 13.74 -7.85
N LYS A 469 -4.97 12.45 -7.57
CA LYS A 469 -4.06 11.56 -8.33
C LYS A 469 -4.53 11.34 -9.77
N GLN A 470 -5.82 11.11 -9.98
CA GLN A 470 -6.40 10.90 -11.32
C GLN A 470 -6.28 12.18 -12.16
N ILE A 471 -6.63 13.32 -11.59
CA ILE A 471 -6.52 14.64 -12.23
C ILE A 471 -5.05 14.98 -12.56
N TYR A 472 -4.09 14.62 -11.72
CA TYR A 472 -2.67 14.83 -12.02
C TYR A 472 -2.17 13.94 -13.17
N ASN A 473 -2.55 12.66 -13.17
CA ASN A 473 -2.08 11.69 -14.17
C ASN A 473 -2.79 11.82 -15.53
N SER A 474 -3.97 12.44 -15.61
CA SER A 474 -4.75 12.50 -16.86
C SER A 474 -4.02 13.18 -18.04
N LEU A 475 -3.03 14.05 -17.77
CA LEU A 475 -2.15 14.59 -18.81
C LEU A 475 -1.29 13.50 -19.47
N SER A 476 -0.57 12.69 -18.69
CA SER A 476 0.20 11.56 -19.23
C SER A 476 -0.71 10.46 -19.78
N ASP A 477 -1.85 10.21 -19.14
CA ASP A 477 -2.75 9.12 -19.52
C ASP A 477 -3.45 9.44 -20.86
N SER A 478 -3.89 10.68 -21.10
CA SER A 478 -4.46 11.09 -22.39
C SER A 478 -3.43 11.13 -23.52
N ILE A 479 -2.15 11.39 -23.22
CA ILE A 479 -1.06 11.23 -24.21
C ILE A 479 -0.85 9.74 -24.51
N CYS A 480 -0.83 8.89 -23.49
CA CYS A 480 -0.75 7.44 -23.62
C CYS A 480 -1.89 6.92 -24.50
N ASP A 481 -3.14 7.33 -24.27
CA ASP A 481 -4.29 6.95 -25.10
C ASP A 481 -4.12 7.38 -26.57
N THR A 482 -3.58 8.58 -26.82
CA THR A 482 -3.34 9.10 -28.17
C THR A 482 -2.22 8.35 -28.91
N MET A 483 -1.21 7.89 -28.18
CA MET A 483 -0.03 7.19 -28.69
C MET A 483 -0.20 5.66 -28.76
N ARG A 484 -1.14 5.07 -27.99
CA ARG A 484 -1.32 3.61 -27.85
C ARG A 484 -1.37 2.83 -29.17
N PRO A 485 -2.11 3.25 -30.21
CA PRO A 485 -2.12 2.49 -31.48
C PRO A 485 -0.72 2.34 -32.08
N THR A 486 0.07 3.42 -32.05
CA THR A 486 1.44 3.41 -32.57
C THR A 486 2.41 2.65 -31.64
N TYR A 487 2.17 2.62 -30.32
CA TYR A 487 2.90 1.71 -29.42
C TYR A 487 2.62 0.24 -29.75
N GLN A 488 1.34 -0.12 -29.95
CA GLN A 488 0.91 -1.47 -30.31
C GLN A 488 1.52 -1.92 -31.65
N GLU A 489 1.41 -1.10 -32.71
CA GLU A 489 2.11 -1.32 -33.98
C GLU A 489 3.62 -1.58 -33.78
N CYS A 490 4.30 -0.66 -33.08
CA CYS A 490 5.74 -0.72 -32.88
C CYS A 490 6.19 -1.93 -32.03
N SER A 491 5.30 -2.49 -31.21
CA SER A 491 5.58 -3.69 -30.41
C SER A 491 5.74 -4.96 -31.27
N GLY A 492 5.12 -5.02 -32.45
CA GLY A 492 5.24 -6.13 -33.39
C GLY A 492 6.52 -6.07 -34.24
N ILE A 493 6.99 -4.86 -34.57
CA ILE A 493 8.07 -4.62 -35.56
C ILE A 493 9.35 -5.38 -35.19
N SER A 494 9.86 -6.15 -36.15
CA SER A 494 10.98 -7.10 -35.98
C SER A 494 11.95 -7.01 -37.16
N GLY A 495 13.12 -7.63 -37.07
CA GLY A 495 14.17 -7.55 -38.10
C GLY A 495 15.23 -6.46 -37.82
N THR A 496 16.20 -6.33 -38.73
CA THR A 496 17.43 -5.53 -38.54
C THR A 496 17.22 -4.01 -38.55
N SER A 497 16.28 -3.50 -39.35
CA SER A 497 15.93 -2.07 -39.43
C SER A 497 14.95 -1.59 -38.35
N SER A 498 14.44 -2.50 -37.52
CA SER A 498 13.30 -2.28 -36.61
C SER A 498 13.49 -1.13 -35.61
N PHE A 499 14.70 -0.85 -35.12
CA PHE A 499 14.96 0.30 -34.25
C PHE A 499 14.65 1.63 -34.97
N THR A 500 15.19 1.81 -36.17
CA THR A 500 15.00 3.02 -36.99
C THR A 500 13.54 3.19 -37.41
N GLU A 501 12.87 2.09 -37.75
CA GLU A 501 11.45 2.11 -38.14
C GLU A 501 10.52 2.46 -36.96
N ILE A 502 10.74 1.88 -35.77
CA ILE A 502 9.99 2.25 -34.56
C ILE A 502 10.23 3.74 -34.21
N GLN A 503 11.49 4.19 -34.24
CA GLN A 503 11.82 5.60 -34.00
C GLN A 503 11.15 6.53 -35.02
N ARG A 504 11.11 6.15 -36.31
CA ARG A 504 10.44 6.90 -37.38
C ARG A 504 8.93 7.00 -37.15
N ARG A 505 8.25 5.88 -36.81
CA ARG A 505 6.80 5.86 -36.54
C ARG A 505 6.44 6.70 -35.32
N LEU A 506 7.13 6.52 -34.19
CA LEU A 506 6.88 7.28 -32.98
C LEU A 506 7.07 8.79 -33.23
N LYS A 507 8.17 9.18 -33.90
CA LYS A 507 8.43 10.58 -34.25
C LYS A 507 7.31 11.13 -35.16
N SER A 508 6.97 10.43 -36.25
CA SER A 508 5.95 10.85 -37.20
C SER A 508 4.55 10.96 -36.56
N LYS A 509 4.20 10.06 -35.63
CA LYS A 509 2.96 10.14 -34.85
C LYS A 509 2.94 11.37 -33.94
N ILE A 510 4.05 11.66 -33.24
CA ILE A 510 4.15 12.85 -32.37
C ILE A 510 4.00 14.11 -33.22
N GLU A 511 4.76 14.25 -34.32
CA GLU A 511 4.72 15.42 -35.21
C GLU A 511 3.35 15.63 -35.88
N SER A 512 2.67 14.55 -36.29
CA SER A 512 1.34 14.64 -36.93
C SER A 512 0.18 14.87 -35.95
N SER A 513 0.32 14.49 -34.67
CA SER A 513 -0.76 14.60 -33.67
C SER A 513 -0.53 15.64 -32.57
N GLU A 514 0.65 16.27 -32.49
CA GLU A 514 1.09 17.23 -31.47
C GLU A 514 -0.04 18.14 -30.94
N LYS A 515 -0.62 18.96 -31.83
CA LYS A 515 -1.68 19.93 -31.48
C LYS A 515 -2.96 19.27 -30.98
N VAL A 516 -3.32 18.09 -31.50
CA VAL A 516 -4.54 17.39 -31.09
C VAL A 516 -4.32 16.72 -29.72
N MET A 517 -3.20 16.03 -29.58
CA MET A 517 -2.76 15.30 -28.39
C MET A 517 -2.69 16.21 -27.15
N PHE A 518 -1.98 17.34 -27.23
CA PHE A 518 -1.86 18.26 -26.09
C PHE A 518 -3.16 18.99 -25.74
N ASN A 519 -3.97 19.35 -26.74
CA ASN A 519 -5.30 19.91 -26.49
C ASN A 519 -6.27 18.89 -25.88
N GLN A 520 -6.17 17.62 -26.25
CA GLN A 520 -6.97 16.54 -25.66
C GLN A 520 -6.57 16.30 -24.19
N ALA A 521 -5.28 16.20 -23.90
CA ALA A 521 -4.77 16.09 -22.54
C ALA A 521 -5.22 17.27 -21.65
N MET A 522 -5.10 18.51 -22.16
CA MET A 522 -5.57 19.70 -21.46
C MET A 522 -7.08 19.67 -21.21
N ARG A 523 -7.90 19.27 -22.20
CA ARG A 523 -9.36 19.16 -22.05
C ARG A 523 -9.76 18.10 -21.03
N GLU A 524 -9.16 16.91 -21.07
CA GLU A 524 -9.49 15.86 -20.11
C GLU A 524 -9.10 16.28 -18.68
N MET A 525 -7.96 16.94 -18.48
CA MET A 525 -7.60 17.46 -17.16
C MET A 525 -8.58 18.53 -16.65
N LEU A 526 -9.00 19.47 -17.51
CA LEU A 526 -9.99 20.50 -17.17
C LEU A 526 -11.38 19.91 -16.91
N LYS A 527 -11.78 18.86 -17.65
CA LYS A 527 -13.00 18.10 -17.42
C LYS A 527 -12.97 17.42 -16.05
N GLN A 528 -11.90 16.69 -15.71
CA GLN A 528 -11.74 16.03 -14.41
C GLN A 528 -11.79 17.03 -13.22
N PHE A 529 -11.37 18.29 -13.43
CA PHE A 529 -11.61 19.38 -12.47
C PHE A 529 -13.07 19.82 -12.37
N GLY A 530 -13.79 19.88 -13.49
CA GLY A 530 -15.25 20.11 -13.54
C GLY A 530 -16.01 19.01 -12.81
N ASP A 531 -15.74 17.75 -13.15
CA ASP A 531 -16.35 16.56 -12.57
C ASP A 531 -16.13 16.48 -11.05
N LEU A 532 -14.94 16.88 -10.57
CA LEU A 532 -14.66 17.05 -9.13
C LEU A 532 -15.50 18.17 -8.51
N LYS A 533 -15.55 19.36 -9.15
CA LYS A 533 -16.30 20.51 -8.64
C LYS A 533 -17.79 20.20 -8.53
N GLU A 534 -18.39 19.60 -9.57
CA GLU A 534 -19.81 19.25 -9.57
C GLU A 534 -20.12 18.20 -8.50
N TYR A 535 -19.30 17.14 -8.40
CA TYR A 535 -19.43 16.14 -7.35
C TYR A 535 -19.42 16.76 -5.94
N LEU A 536 -18.43 17.62 -5.64
CA LEU A 536 -18.33 18.27 -4.33
C LEU A 536 -19.54 19.14 -4.00
N MET A 537 -20.02 19.94 -4.97
CA MET A 537 -21.20 20.79 -4.78
C MET A 537 -22.46 19.95 -4.54
N LYS A 538 -22.67 18.91 -5.35
CA LYS A 538 -23.83 18.02 -5.28
C LYS A 538 -23.86 17.23 -3.98
N GLU A 539 -22.73 16.63 -3.59
CA GLU A 539 -22.64 15.82 -2.36
C GLU A 539 -22.85 16.68 -1.11
N ILE A 540 -22.25 17.88 -1.05
CA ILE A 540 -22.49 18.83 0.05
C ILE A 540 -23.97 19.21 0.11
N GLN A 541 -24.58 19.58 -1.02
CA GLN A 541 -25.98 20.00 -1.07
C GLN A 541 -26.93 18.87 -0.65
N THR A 542 -26.78 17.67 -1.21
CA THR A 542 -27.63 16.50 -0.91
C THR A 542 -27.49 16.10 0.57
N GLN A 543 -26.26 15.91 1.06
CA GLN A 543 -26.04 15.45 2.43
C GLN A 543 -26.47 16.50 3.46
N MET A 544 -26.12 17.77 3.28
CA MET A 544 -26.56 18.84 4.21
C MET A 544 -28.07 19.03 4.19
N THR A 545 -28.74 18.88 3.03
CA THR A 545 -30.22 18.93 2.96
C THR A 545 -30.85 17.80 3.80
N THR A 546 -30.33 16.58 3.68
CA THR A 546 -30.80 15.42 4.47
C THR A 546 -30.52 15.62 5.97
N ILE A 547 -29.32 16.07 6.34
CA ILE A 547 -28.93 16.36 7.74
C ILE A 547 -29.87 17.41 8.35
N LEU A 548 -30.14 18.51 7.64
CA LEU A 548 -31.01 19.59 8.11
C LEU A 548 -32.48 19.16 8.20
N ARG A 549 -33.00 18.39 7.23
CA ARG A 549 -34.35 17.80 7.32
C ARG A 549 -34.50 16.92 8.57
N VAL A 550 -33.52 16.04 8.83
CA VAL A 550 -33.53 15.18 10.04
C VAL A 550 -33.42 16.00 11.33
N ALA A 551 -32.64 17.08 11.34
CA ALA A 551 -32.46 17.94 12.52
C ALA A 551 -33.65 18.88 12.82
N LEU A 552 -34.43 19.24 11.79
CA LEU A 552 -35.64 20.06 11.94
C LEU A 552 -36.86 19.20 12.26
N ASN A 553 -37.01 18.05 11.59
CA ASN A 553 -38.12 17.11 11.78
C ASN A 553 -37.90 16.14 12.97
N GLN A 554 -36.99 16.48 13.89
CA GLN A 554 -36.43 15.51 14.85
C GLN A 554 -37.38 15.13 16.00
N THR A 555 -38.44 15.91 16.19
CA THR A 555 -39.63 15.56 16.99
C THR A 555 -40.86 16.24 16.35
N PRO A 556 -41.69 15.51 15.60
CA PRO A 556 -43.06 15.92 15.29
C PRO A 556 -43.88 16.09 16.59
N ASP A 557 -44.79 17.06 16.63
CA ASP A 557 -45.54 17.40 17.85
C ASP A 557 -46.55 16.31 18.29
N ASP A 558 -46.82 15.30 17.45
CA ASP A 558 -47.64 14.13 17.80
C ASP A 558 -46.87 12.98 18.46
N LEU A 559 -45.53 13.05 18.52
CA LEU A 559 -44.64 11.99 19.02
C LEU A 559 -44.44 12.07 20.54
N THR A 560 -45.55 12.03 21.28
CA THR A 560 -45.55 11.88 22.75
C THR A 560 -45.26 10.44 23.15
N GLY A 561 -44.36 10.25 24.12
CA GLY A 561 -43.99 8.92 24.61
C GLY A 561 -42.90 8.20 23.82
N LEU A 562 -41.83 8.89 23.39
CA LEU A 562 -40.56 8.21 23.11
C LEU A 562 -40.09 7.47 24.38
N PRO A 563 -39.58 6.24 24.26
CA PRO A 563 -39.17 5.44 25.41
C PRO A 563 -37.90 6.00 26.06
N ASP A 564 -37.79 5.87 27.38
CA ASP A 564 -36.53 6.13 28.07
C ASP A 564 -35.50 5.04 27.73
N VAL A 565 -34.33 5.47 27.26
CA VAL A 565 -33.20 4.63 26.84
C VAL A 565 -31.93 4.97 27.63
N SER A 566 -32.07 5.66 28.78
CA SER A 566 -30.95 6.07 29.63
C SER A 566 -30.15 4.87 30.14
N GLU A 567 -30.80 3.77 30.51
CA GLU A 567 -30.14 2.53 30.95
C GLU A 567 -29.26 1.91 29.85
N GLU A 568 -29.74 1.88 28.60
CA GLU A 568 -28.98 1.39 27.45
C GLU A 568 -27.84 2.34 27.07
N ILE A 569 -28.03 3.65 27.19
CA ILE A 569 -26.96 4.64 27.01
C ILE A 569 -25.88 4.48 28.07
N GLU A 570 -26.23 4.28 29.34
CA GLU A 570 -25.26 3.95 30.39
C GLU A 570 -24.56 2.62 30.13
N MET A 571 -25.27 1.60 29.64
CA MET A 571 -24.65 0.31 29.30
C MET A 571 -23.62 0.48 28.17
N MET A 572 -23.93 1.26 27.15
CA MET A 572 -23.00 1.64 26.08
C MET A 572 -21.82 2.49 26.58
N GLN A 573 -22.04 3.36 27.58
CA GLN A 573 -20.96 4.12 28.23
C GLN A 573 -20.02 3.19 29.01
N ARG A 574 -20.54 2.29 29.86
CA ARG A 574 -19.76 1.28 30.59
C ARG A 574 -18.93 0.41 29.64
N CYS A 575 -19.52 -0.03 28.51
CA CYS A 575 -18.78 -0.76 27.46
C CYS A 575 -17.65 0.07 26.84
N CYS A 576 -17.88 1.37 26.60
CA CYS A 576 -16.83 2.25 26.08
C CYS A 576 -15.71 2.49 27.10
N GLU A 577 -16.02 2.65 28.38
CA GLU A 577 -15.03 2.84 29.44
C GLU A 577 -14.16 1.58 29.65
N ALA A 578 -14.78 0.39 29.66
CA ALA A 578 -14.07 -0.90 29.75
C ALA A 578 -13.11 -1.16 28.58
N LEU A 579 -13.35 -0.52 27.42
CA LEU A 579 -12.52 -0.61 26.21
C LEU A 579 -11.62 0.63 25.99
N GLU A 580 -11.51 1.53 26.98
CA GLU A 580 -10.81 2.84 26.91
C GLU A 580 -11.27 3.78 25.77
N LEU A 581 -12.46 3.54 25.20
CA LEU A 581 -12.99 4.24 24.03
C LEU A 581 -13.57 5.61 24.41
N ARG A 582 -12.85 6.67 24.02
CA ARG A 582 -13.23 8.09 24.26
C ARG A 582 -14.35 8.57 23.31
N VAL A 583 -15.50 7.90 23.34
CA VAL A 583 -16.69 8.19 22.52
C VAL A 583 -17.58 9.25 23.16
N PHE A 584 -17.84 9.13 24.47
CA PHE A 584 -18.62 10.08 25.26
C PHE A 584 -17.68 11.08 25.98
N LYS A 585 -18.01 12.38 25.92
CA LYS A 585 -17.23 13.50 26.46
C LYS A 585 -18.05 14.78 26.59
#